data_AF-A0A0D0CLR0-F1
#
_entry.id   AF-A0A0D0CLR0-F1
#
_cell.length_a   1.000
_cell.length_b   1.000
_cell.length_c   1.000
_cell.angle_alpha   90.00
_cell.angle_beta   90.00
_cell.angle_gamma   90.00
#
_symmetry.space_group_name_H-M   'P 1'
#
loop_
_entity.id
_entity.type
_entity.pdbx_description
1 polymer ?
#
loop_
_entity_poly.entity_id
_entity_poly.type
_entity_poly.pdbx_seq_one_letter_code
_entity_poly.pdbx_strand_id
1 'polypeptide(L)'
;MILQSLKPGMSNPEVTRFGDGYYYHVIYGLGPYIADYEEQVLLSCIVHNWCAKCLTHQNNLDDEDTLSQCCEHTEALIVAGFVLDVLWNKYRIVGQLVLCTLSSHTARPMC
;
A
#
# COMPACT_ATOMS: atom_id res chain seq x y z
N MET A 1 13.38 10.29 -6.98
CA MET A 1 12.03 10.40 -6.34
C MET A 1 11.04 9.66 -7.23
N ILE A 2 10.12 8.85 -6.67
CA ILE A 2 9.25 7.95 -7.46
C ILE A 2 8.35 8.68 -8.48
N LEU A 3 7.96 9.93 -8.20
CA LEU A 3 7.08 10.73 -9.07
C LEU A 3 7.83 11.60 -10.10
N GLN A 4 9.15 11.46 -10.21
CA GLN A 4 9.96 12.35 -11.05
C GLN A 4 9.64 12.21 -12.54
N SER A 5 9.19 11.03 -12.98
CA SER A 5 8.73 10.76 -14.34
C SER A 5 7.47 11.56 -14.74
N LEU A 6 6.66 12.02 -13.78
CA LEU A 6 5.42 12.76 -14.04
C LEU A 6 5.64 14.26 -14.22
N LYS A 7 6.78 14.78 -13.75
CA LYS A 7 7.10 16.20 -13.78
C LYS A 7 6.93 16.87 -15.15
N PRO A 8 7.31 16.26 -16.29
CA PRO A 8 7.11 16.86 -17.61
C PRO A 8 5.64 17.19 -17.91
N GLY A 9 4.72 16.24 -17.67
CA GLY A 9 3.28 16.43 -17.93
C GLY A 9 2.59 17.38 -16.94
N MET A 10 3.23 17.68 -15.81
CA MET A 10 2.76 18.67 -14.84
C MET A 10 3.32 20.07 -15.08
N SER A 11 4.35 20.22 -15.92
CA SER A 11 5.03 21.50 -16.17
C SER A 11 4.70 22.08 -17.55
N ASN A 12 4.62 21.21 -18.56
CA ASN A 12 4.38 21.60 -19.94
C ASN A 12 3.05 21.01 -20.42
N PRO A 13 2.18 21.81 -21.08
CA PRO A 13 0.94 21.29 -21.65
C PRO A 13 1.20 20.22 -22.72
N GLU A 14 0.45 19.13 -22.67
CA GLU A 14 0.47 18.04 -23.65
C GLU A 14 -0.82 18.01 -24.48
N VAL A 15 -0.70 17.75 -25.78
CA VAL A 15 -1.84 17.60 -26.69
C VAL A 15 -2.49 16.24 -26.50
N THR A 16 -3.68 16.19 -25.93
CA THR A 16 -4.40 14.94 -25.63
C THR A 16 -5.75 14.91 -26.35
N ARG A 17 -6.10 13.76 -26.94
CA ARG A 17 -7.42 13.55 -27.56
C ARG A 17 -8.43 13.10 -26.50
N PHE A 18 -9.54 13.80 -26.39
CA PHE A 18 -10.61 13.49 -25.44
C PHE A 18 -11.66 12.55 -26.07
N GLY A 19 -12.57 12.05 -25.23
CA GLY A 19 -13.63 11.13 -25.66
C GLY A 19 -14.63 11.73 -26.66
N ASP A 20 -14.64 13.06 -26.79
CA ASP A 20 -15.40 13.82 -27.78
C ASP A 20 -14.72 13.89 -29.17
N GLY A 21 -13.49 13.37 -29.30
CA GLY A 21 -12.72 13.36 -30.54
C GLY A 21 -11.90 14.63 -30.78
N TYR A 22 -11.96 15.63 -29.89
CA TYR A 22 -11.18 16.86 -29.99
C TYR A 22 -9.85 16.75 -29.25
N TYR A 23 -8.89 17.60 -29.65
CA TYR A 23 -7.56 17.68 -29.04
C TYR A 23 -7.48 18.92 -28.15
N TYR A 24 -6.99 18.74 -26.93
CA TYR A 24 -6.80 19.79 -25.94
C TYR A 24 -5.37 19.82 -25.42
N HIS A 25 -4.90 20.99 -25.01
CA HIS A 25 -3.67 21.14 -24.24
C HIS A 25 -3.99 20.92 -22.76
N VAL A 26 -3.40 19.89 -22.16
CA VAL A 26 -3.65 19.48 -20.78
C VAL A 26 -2.37 19.62 -19.97
N ILE A 27 -2.49 20.17 -18.77
CA ILE A 27 -1.47 20.06 -17.71
C ILE A 27 -2.02 19.11 -16.66
N TYR A 28 -1.28 18.06 -16.34
CA TYR A 28 -1.68 17.07 -15.35
C TYR A 28 -1.36 17.57 -13.94
N GLY A 29 -2.26 17.31 -12.98
CA GLY A 29 -2.09 17.62 -11.57
C GLY A 29 -2.12 16.37 -10.71
N LEU A 30 -1.33 16.35 -9.64
CA LEU A 30 -1.44 15.34 -8.58
C LEU A 30 -2.08 15.99 -7.37
N GLY A 31 -3.23 15.47 -6.95
CA GLY A 31 -3.90 15.85 -5.71
C GLY A 31 -3.84 14.69 -4.71
N PRO A 32 -3.73 14.97 -3.40
CA PRO A 32 -3.94 13.94 -2.40
C PRO A 32 -5.37 13.39 -2.52
N TYR A 33 -5.49 12.07 -2.56
CA TYR A 33 -6.78 11.42 -2.48
C TYR A 33 -7.17 11.26 -1.01
N ILE A 34 -8.07 12.13 -0.53
CA ILE A 34 -8.62 12.03 0.82
C ILE A 34 -9.89 11.19 0.72
N ALA A 35 -9.70 9.88 0.83
CA ALA A 35 -10.80 8.95 0.97
C ALA A 35 -11.28 8.88 2.42
N ASP A 36 -12.55 8.53 2.61
CA ASP A 36 -12.98 8.01 3.90
C ASP A 36 -12.25 6.70 4.23
N TYR A 37 -12.37 6.25 5.48
CA TYR A 37 -11.60 5.08 5.93
C TYR A 37 -11.94 3.81 5.14
N GLU A 38 -13.19 3.65 4.71
CA GLU A 38 -13.61 2.49 3.92
C GLU A 38 -13.00 2.49 2.51
N GLU A 39 -13.02 3.63 1.84
CA GLU A 39 -12.35 3.80 0.54
C GLU A 39 -10.83 3.64 0.65
N GLN A 40 -10.20 4.08 1.76
CA GLN A 40 -8.78 3.84 2.01
C GLN A 40 -8.49 2.35 2.16
N VAL A 41 -9.28 1.63 2.96
CA VAL A 41 -9.18 0.18 3.16
C VAL A 41 -9.29 -0.55 1.82
N LEU A 42 -10.27 -0.18 1.00
CA LEU A 42 -10.47 -0.74 -0.34
C LEU A 42 -9.26 -0.51 -1.25
N LEU A 43 -8.77 0.73 -1.35
CA LEU A 43 -7.69 1.08 -2.27
C LEU A 43 -6.32 0.54 -1.85
N SER A 44 -6.06 0.50 -0.55
CA SER A 44 -4.80 0.01 0.01
C SER A 44 -4.76 -1.51 0.17
N CYS A 45 -5.89 -2.18 -0.06
CA CYS A 45 -6.08 -3.60 0.23
C CYS A 45 -5.72 -3.96 1.70
N ILE A 46 -5.91 -3.01 2.61
CA ILE A 46 -5.75 -3.22 4.05
C ILE A 46 -7.06 -3.84 4.57
N VAL A 47 -7.01 -4.64 5.63
CA VAL A 47 -8.21 -5.16 6.28
C VAL A 47 -8.82 -4.06 7.16
N HIS A 48 -10.13 -3.84 7.06
CA HIS A 48 -10.83 -2.83 7.86
C HIS A 48 -10.57 -3.04 9.37
N ASN A 49 -10.34 -1.95 10.10
CA ASN A 49 -9.95 -1.91 11.52
C ASN A 49 -8.60 -2.59 11.84
N TRP A 50 -7.67 -2.67 10.88
CA TRP A 50 -6.34 -3.23 11.09
C TRP A 50 -5.21 -2.26 10.78
N CYS A 51 -4.13 -2.37 11.54
CA CYS A 51 -2.89 -1.64 11.33
C CYS A 51 -2.00 -2.38 10.32
N ALA A 52 -1.81 -1.84 9.11
CA ALA A 52 -0.91 -2.45 8.12
C ALA A 52 0.58 -2.45 8.51
N LYS A 53 0.94 -1.79 9.62
CA LYS A 53 2.31 -1.65 10.11
C LYS A 53 2.59 -2.48 11.36
N CYS A 54 1.58 -2.93 12.07
CA CYS A 54 1.74 -3.48 13.41
C CYS A 54 0.86 -4.70 13.62
N LEU A 55 1.33 -5.65 14.42
CA LEU A 55 0.60 -6.87 14.76
C LEU A 55 -0.43 -6.63 15.89
N THR A 56 -0.81 -5.36 16.14
CA THR A 56 -1.82 -4.99 17.13
C THR A 56 -3.14 -5.65 16.81
N HIS A 57 -3.80 -6.15 17.84
CA HIS A 57 -5.17 -6.61 17.69
C HIS A 57 -6.09 -5.40 17.41
N GLN A 58 -7.07 -5.56 16.51
CA GLN A 58 -8.02 -4.49 16.13
C GLN A 58 -8.73 -3.78 17.31
N ASN A 59 -8.85 -4.47 18.46
CA ASN A 59 -9.50 -3.92 19.66
C ASN A 59 -8.51 -3.27 20.64
N ASN A 60 -7.20 -3.27 20.33
CA ASN A 60 -6.14 -2.73 21.17
C ASN A 60 -5.03 -2.11 20.30
N LEU A 61 -5.38 -1.03 19.60
CA LEU A 61 -4.47 -0.35 18.66
C LEU A 61 -3.41 0.51 19.37
N ASP A 62 -3.65 0.90 20.63
CA ASP A 62 -2.75 1.75 21.43
C ASP A 62 -1.73 0.94 22.25
N ASP A 63 -1.54 -0.33 21.89
CA ASP A 63 -0.63 -1.22 22.60
C ASP A 63 0.82 -0.93 22.17
N GLU A 64 1.54 -0.18 22.99
CA GLU A 64 2.93 0.24 22.76
C GLU A 64 3.92 -0.94 22.66
N ASP A 65 3.57 -2.12 23.16
CA ASP A 65 4.43 -3.32 23.13
C ASP A 65 4.28 -4.16 21.84
N THR A 66 3.63 -3.60 20.80
CA THR A 66 3.32 -4.36 19.59
C THR A 66 4.41 -4.32 18.53
N LEU A 67 4.73 -5.52 18.06
CA LEU A 67 5.73 -5.72 17.02
C LEU A 67 5.25 -5.15 15.68
N SER A 68 6.17 -4.48 14.99
CA SER A 68 5.97 -4.05 13.61
C SER A 68 5.82 -5.27 12.70
N GLN A 69 4.90 -5.21 11.75
CA GLN A 69 4.76 -6.23 10.72
C GLN A 69 5.88 -6.07 9.70
N CYS A 70 6.86 -6.98 9.77
CA CYS A 70 8.04 -6.95 8.92
C CYS A 70 7.94 -7.98 7.78
N CYS A 71 8.58 -7.68 6.65
CA CYS A 71 8.60 -8.59 5.49
C CYS A 71 9.15 -9.96 5.84
N GLU A 72 10.17 -10.04 6.69
CA GLU A 72 10.77 -11.31 7.12
C GLU A 72 9.79 -12.16 7.94
N HIS A 73 8.93 -11.53 8.76
CA HIS A 73 7.87 -12.23 9.49
C HIS A 73 6.80 -12.77 8.53
N THR A 74 6.35 -11.94 7.59
CA THR A 74 5.38 -12.34 6.56
C THR A 74 5.93 -13.46 5.65
N GLU A 75 7.18 -13.36 5.20
CA GLU A 75 7.87 -14.38 4.42
C GLU A 75 8.02 -15.69 5.20
N ALA A 76 8.41 -15.63 6.48
CA ALA A 76 8.52 -16.81 7.33
C ALA A 76 7.18 -17.53 7.50
N LEU A 77 6.08 -16.80 7.66
CA LEU A 77 4.73 -17.38 7.76
C LEU A 77 4.28 -18.03 6.44
N ILE A 78 4.62 -17.44 5.31
CA ILE A 78 4.32 -18.01 3.98
C ILE A 78 5.15 -19.27 3.75
N VAL A 79 6.46 -19.23 4.01
CA VAL A 79 7.38 -20.37 3.84
C VAL A 79 7.08 -21.51 4.80
N ALA A 80 6.63 -21.20 6.03
CA ALA A 80 6.18 -22.20 6.99
C ALA A 80 4.89 -22.94 6.55
N GLY A 81 4.25 -22.52 5.45
CA GLY A 81 3.14 -23.24 4.84
C GLY A 81 1.85 -23.19 5.67
N PHE A 82 1.65 -22.13 6.45
CA PHE A 82 0.39 -21.95 7.17
C PHE A 82 -0.79 -21.94 6.20
N VAL A 83 -1.88 -22.63 6.59
CA VAL A 83 -3.13 -22.66 5.82
C VAL A 83 -3.65 -21.22 5.68
N LEU A 84 -4.16 -20.87 4.49
CA LEU A 84 -4.71 -19.53 4.18
C LEU A 84 -5.66 -19.00 5.25
N ASP A 85 -6.48 -19.88 5.83
CA ASP A 85 -7.40 -19.53 6.91
C ASP A 85 -6.68 -19.11 8.21
N VAL A 86 -5.55 -19.73 8.54
CA VAL A 86 -4.72 -19.35 9.70
C VAL A 86 -3.98 -18.05 9.44
N LEU A 87 -3.43 -17.89 8.23
CA LEU A 87 -2.80 -16.64 7.80
C LEU A 87 -3.77 -15.47 7.86
N TRP A 88 -5.02 -15.68 7.44
CA TRP A 88 -6.07 -14.67 7.51
C TRP A 88 -6.56 -14.42 8.94
N ASN A 89 -6.93 -15.46 9.70
CA ASN A 89 -7.56 -15.27 11.00
C ASN A 89 -6.57 -14.84 12.09
N LYS A 90 -5.32 -15.30 12.05
CA LYS A 90 -4.31 -14.96 13.07
C LYS A 90 -3.39 -13.82 12.68
N TYR A 91 -3.02 -13.75 11.41
CA TYR A 91 -2.00 -12.80 10.95
C TYR A 91 -2.57 -11.76 9.97
N ARG A 92 -3.84 -11.89 9.57
CA ARG A 92 -4.54 -11.07 8.57
C ARG A 92 -3.74 -10.83 7.29
N ILE A 93 -2.91 -11.81 6.93
CA ILE A 93 -2.17 -11.83 5.66
C ILE A 93 -3.09 -12.47 4.62
N VAL A 94 -3.47 -11.69 3.61
CA VAL A 94 -4.03 -12.27 2.39
C VAL A 94 -2.88 -12.99 1.71
N GLY A 95 -2.93 -14.32 1.60
CA GLY A 95 -1.85 -15.11 0.99
C GLY A 95 -1.50 -14.73 -0.47
N GLN A 96 -2.30 -13.86 -1.10
CA GLN A 96 -2.10 -13.32 -2.44
C GLN A 96 -1.60 -11.87 -2.47
N LEU A 97 -1.61 -11.14 -1.35
CA LEU A 97 -1.14 -9.75 -1.26
C LEU A 97 0.06 -9.67 -0.32
N VAL A 98 1.24 -9.43 -0.88
CA VAL A 98 2.43 -9.12 -0.10
C VAL A 98 2.54 -7.61 0.01
N LEU A 99 2.08 -7.05 1.14
CA LEU A 99 2.26 -5.63 1.45
C LEU A 99 3.69 -5.42 1.99
N CYS A 100 4.67 -5.54 1.09
CA CYS A 100 6.05 -5.16 1.35
C CYS A 100 6.40 -4.00 0.42
N THR A 101 6.54 -2.81 0.98
CA THR A 101 7.13 -1.70 0.23
C THR A 101 8.58 -2.07 -0.07
N LEU A 102 8.88 -2.41 -1.33
CA LEU A 102 10.24 -2.58 -1.82
C LEU A 102 10.98 -1.25 -1.66
N SER A 103 11.72 -1.07 -0.56
CA SER A 103 12.73 -0.03 -0.50
C SER A 103 13.91 -0.49 -1.34
N SER A 104 14.12 0.18 -2.47
CA SER A 104 15.25 -0.01 -3.38
C SER A 104 16.57 0.13 -2.62
N HIS A 105 17.42 -0.90 -2.73
CA HIS A 105 18.88 -0.85 -2.52
C HIS A 105 19.38 0.06 -1.39
N THR A 106 19.15 -0.31 -0.14
CA THR A 106 20.09 -0.03 0.96
C THR A 106 19.71 -0.91 2.15
N ALA A 107 20.72 -1.40 2.87
CA ALA A 107 20.70 -2.37 3.95
C ALA A 107 19.32 -2.57 4.63
N ARG A 108 18.83 -3.81 4.61
CA ARG A 108 17.68 -4.23 5.43
C ARG A 108 17.99 -3.90 6.89
N PRO A 109 17.23 -3.04 7.58
CA PRO A 109 17.15 -3.17 9.02
C PRO A 109 16.43 -4.50 9.26
N MET A 110 17.13 -5.45 9.89
CA MET A 110 16.46 -6.55 10.58
C MET A 110 15.44 -5.92 11.53
N CYS A 111 14.26 -6.52 11.57
CA CYS A 111 13.49 -6.45 12.81
C CYS A 111 14.27 -7.27 13.86
#